data_AF-A0A7L2V0C1-F1
#
_entry.id   AF-A0A7L2V0C1-F1
#
_cell.length_a   1.000
_cell.length_b   1.000
_cell.length_c   1.000
_cell.angle_alpha   90.00
_cell.angle_beta   90.00
_cell.angle_gamma   90.00
#
_symmetry.space_group_name_H-M   'P 1'
#
loop_
_entity.id
_entity.type
_entity.pdbx_description
1 polymer ?
#
loop_
_entity_poly.entity_id
_entity_poly.type
_entity_poly.pdbx_seq_one_letter_code
_entity_poly.pdbx_strand_id
1 'polypeptide(L)'
;MAGEAHGESGAAGAGRGPVGRAPEPVPASGRAEERSLSRRAGAWGEQAVDHFVRARRIGARDGAAIRWFHAANSRARAGEAARSDVHMIEADVLLRGGKGGNGDPIMAHPPETDSDNTLQEWLEEIVNTNKGIKLDFKRYLKTNRFWYDLPS
;
A
#
# COMPACT_ATOMS: atom_id res chain seq x y z
N MET A 1 -53.33 83.77 -37.03
CA MET A 1 -52.48 83.79 -38.25
C MET A 1 -51.71 82.48 -38.21
N ALA A 2 -52.20 81.44 -38.89
CA ALA A 2 -51.68 80.90 -40.17
C ALA A 2 -50.30 80.24 -40.01
N GLY A 3 -49.99 79.04 -40.49
CA GLY A 3 -50.69 78.12 -41.39
C GLY A 3 -50.01 76.74 -41.40
N GLU A 4 -50.49 75.87 -42.28
CA GLU A 4 -50.20 74.44 -42.53
C GLU A 4 -48.72 74.05 -42.75
N ALA A 5 -48.36 72.78 -42.50
CA ALA A 5 -48.18 71.74 -43.55
C ALA A 5 -47.43 70.47 -43.08
N HIS A 6 -47.59 69.43 -43.90
CA HIS A 6 -47.38 67.98 -43.76
C HIS A 6 -45.92 67.43 -43.79
N GLY A 7 -45.81 66.13 -43.41
CA GLY A 7 -44.85 65.13 -43.94
C GLY A 7 -43.63 64.87 -43.04
N GLU A 8 -43.02 63.70 -42.88
CA GLU A 8 -43.15 62.35 -43.45
C GLU A 8 -42.36 61.35 -42.56
N SER A 9 -42.49 60.07 -42.90
CA SER A 9 -41.96 58.81 -42.33
C SER A 9 -40.53 58.72 -41.75
N GLY A 10 -40.35 57.79 -40.80
CA GLY A 10 -39.05 57.15 -40.48
C GLY A 10 -39.18 56.06 -39.40
N ALA A 11 -38.81 54.82 -39.73
CA ALA A 11 -39.00 53.61 -38.92
C ALA A 11 -37.76 53.18 -38.11
N ALA A 12 -38.03 52.23 -37.19
CA ALA A 12 -37.15 51.19 -36.63
C ALA A 12 -36.43 51.42 -35.29
N GLY A 13 -36.49 50.39 -34.43
CA GLY A 13 -35.51 50.17 -33.35
C GLY A 13 -36.00 49.56 -32.03
N ALA A 14 -36.71 48.43 -32.02
CA ALA A 14 -37.01 47.69 -30.78
C ALA A 14 -35.81 46.81 -30.37
N GLY A 15 -35.06 47.24 -29.35
CA GLY A 15 -33.96 46.48 -28.76
C GLY A 15 -34.45 45.39 -27.81
N ARG A 16 -34.31 44.13 -28.21
CA ARG A 16 -34.44 42.95 -27.34
C ARG A 16 -33.05 42.62 -26.75
N GLY A 17 -32.95 42.59 -25.42
CA GLY A 17 -31.72 42.16 -24.73
C GLY A 17 -31.42 40.67 -24.96
N PRO A 18 -30.14 40.25 -24.96
CA PRO A 18 -29.76 38.87 -25.21
C PRO A 18 -30.10 37.95 -24.03
N VAL A 19 -30.71 36.82 -24.35
CA VAL A 19 -30.93 35.67 -23.46
C VAL A 19 -29.58 34.98 -23.25
N GLY A 20 -29.16 34.85 -21.99
CA GLY A 20 -27.90 34.18 -21.62
C GLY A 20 -27.89 32.70 -22.03
N ARG A 21 -26.84 32.28 -22.74
CA ARG A 21 -26.56 30.89 -23.12
C ARG A 21 -25.92 30.17 -21.93
N ALA A 22 -26.46 29.00 -21.55
CA ALA A 22 -25.85 28.14 -20.54
C ALA A 22 -24.45 27.66 -20.99
N PRO A 23 -23.48 27.47 -20.08
CA PRO A 23 -22.15 26.99 -20.44
C PRO A 23 -22.18 25.51 -20.90
N GLU A 24 -21.45 25.22 -21.98
CA GLU A 24 -21.19 23.86 -22.50
C GLU A 24 -20.35 23.04 -21.49
N PRO A 25 -20.56 21.71 -21.37
CA PRO A 25 -19.80 20.87 -20.45
C PRO A 25 -18.36 20.65 -20.92
N VAL A 26 -17.42 20.83 -19.99
CA VAL A 26 -15.98 20.59 -20.17
C VAL A 26 -15.69 19.07 -20.22
N PRO A 27 -14.88 18.53 -21.15
CA PRO A 27 -14.60 17.11 -21.21
C PRO A 27 -13.74 16.65 -20.02
N ALA A 28 -14.19 15.59 -19.34
CA ALA A 28 -13.54 14.98 -18.18
C ALA A 28 -12.29 14.15 -18.59
N SER A 29 -11.17 14.79 -18.88
CA SER A 29 -9.92 14.11 -19.24
C SER A 29 -9.06 13.65 -18.05
N GLY A 30 -9.33 14.12 -16.81
CA GLY A 30 -8.48 13.80 -15.66
C GLY A 30 -8.78 12.46 -14.94
N ARG A 31 -9.97 11.89 -15.14
CA ARG A 31 -10.45 10.77 -14.29
C ARG A 31 -10.06 9.37 -14.78
N ALA A 32 -9.66 9.26 -16.05
CA ALA A 32 -9.32 7.98 -16.67
C ALA A 32 -7.88 7.55 -16.37
N GLU A 33 -6.94 8.49 -16.32
CA GLU A 33 -5.53 8.19 -16.02
C GLU A 33 -5.31 7.83 -14.54
N GLU A 34 -6.00 8.50 -13.62
CA GLU A 34 -5.91 8.21 -12.18
C GLU A 34 -6.48 6.80 -11.84
N ARG A 35 -7.53 6.38 -12.56
CA ARG A 35 -8.07 5.01 -12.48
C ARG A 35 -7.14 3.94 -13.05
N SER A 36 -6.26 4.30 -13.98
CA SER A 36 -5.26 3.40 -14.57
C SER A 36 -4.13 3.08 -13.60
N LEU A 37 -3.70 4.07 -12.81
CA LEU A 37 -2.65 3.91 -11.81
C LEU A 37 -3.09 3.06 -10.61
N SER A 38 -4.36 3.17 -10.20
CA SER A 38 -4.93 2.37 -9.10
C SER A 38 -5.04 0.86 -9.42
N ARG A 39 -5.07 0.47 -10.70
CA ARG A 39 -5.04 -0.95 -11.13
C ARG A 39 -3.64 -1.56 -11.20
N ARG A 40 -2.58 -0.75 -11.10
CA ARG A 40 -1.18 -1.21 -11.24
C ARG A 40 -0.55 -1.63 -9.92
N ALA A 41 -0.97 -1.03 -8.81
CA ALA A 41 -0.69 -1.57 -7.48
C ALA A 41 -1.72 -2.67 -7.21
N GLY A 42 -1.28 -3.89 -6.91
CA GLY A 42 -2.18 -4.97 -6.51
C GLY A 42 -3.14 -4.44 -5.45
N ALA A 43 -4.44 -4.58 -5.68
CA ALA A 43 -5.43 -4.15 -4.71
C ALA A 43 -5.13 -4.82 -3.37
N TRP A 44 -5.44 -4.15 -2.26
CA TRP A 44 -5.29 -4.62 -0.88
C TRP A 44 -6.09 -5.91 -0.54
N GLY A 45 -6.44 -6.73 -1.54
CA GLY A 45 -7.02 -8.06 -1.46
C GLY A 45 -6.61 -9.01 -2.61
N GLU A 46 -5.54 -8.72 -3.38
CA GLU A 46 -4.98 -9.70 -4.33
C GLU A 46 -4.35 -10.86 -3.52
N GLN A 47 -4.79 -12.10 -3.77
CA GLN A 47 -4.16 -13.28 -3.19
C GLN A 47 -2.72 -13.37 -3.70
N ALA A 48 -1.74 -13.59 -2.82
CA ALA A 48 -0.31 -13.57 -3.19
C ALA A 48 0.02 -14.45 -4.42
N VAL A 49 -0.65 -15.61 -4.54
CA VAL A 49 -0.54 -16.50 -5.70
C VAL A 49 -0.95 -15.80 -7.00
N ASP A 50 -2.09 -15.11 -7.00
CA ASP A 50 -2.62 -14.42 -8.18
C ASP A 50 -1.70 -13.29 -8.63
N HIS A 51 -1.14 -12.55 -7.65
CA HIS A 51 -0.12 -11.54 -7.90
C HIS A 51 1.09 -12.11 -8.65
N PHE A 52 1.66 -13.20 -8.14
CA PHE A 52 2.86 -13.80 -8.72
C PHE A 52 2.61 -14.48 -10.07
N VAL A 53 1.41 -15.03 -10.30
CA VAL A 53 1.00 -15.53 -11.63
C VAL A 53 0.90 -14.38 -12.63
N ARG A 54 0.20 -13.30 -12.29
CA ARG A 54 0.03 -12.13 -13.15
C ARG A 54 1.37 -11.45 -13.49
N ALA A 55 2.29 -11.42 -12.53
CA ALA A 55 3.65 -10.93 -12.72
C ALA A 55 4.57 -11.92 -13.45
N ARG A 56 4.07 -13.11 -13.87
CA ARG A 56 4.83 -14.19 -14.52
C ARG A 56 6.04 -14.68 -13.70
N ARG A 57 5.94 -14.62 -12.37
CA ARG A 57 6.99 -15.07 -11.45
C ARG A 57 6.82 -16.52 -11.02
N ILE A 58 5.59 -17.03 -11.05
CA ILE A 58 5.28 -18.46 -10.90
C ILE A 58 4.50 -18.96 -12.11
N GLY A 59 4.73 -20.22 -12.51
CA GLY A 59 4.19 -20.79 -13.75
C GLY A 59 2.77 -21.36 -13.63
N ALA A 60 2.25 -21.51 -12.41
CA ALA A 60 0.92 -22.04 -12.14
C ALA A 60 0.29 -21.30 -10.97
N ARG A 61 -1.04 -21.32 -10.90
CA ARG A 61 -1.82 -20.80 -9.77
C ARG A 61 -1.78 -21.78 -8.60
N ASP A 62 -0.57 -22.01 -8.09
CA ASP A 62 -0.26 -22.96 -7.03
C ASP A 62 0.61 -22.30 -5.97
N GLY A 63 0.17 -22.33 -4.72
CA GLY A 63 0.93 -21.80 -3.58
C GLY A 63 2.25 -22.51 -3.36
N ALA A 64 2.38 -23.78 -3.75
CA ALA A 64 3.64 -24.54 -3.66
C ALA A 64 4.72 -24.01 -4.63
N ALA A 65 4.34 -23.26 -5.67
CA ALA A 65 5.30 -22.61 -6.56
C ALA A 65 5.95 -21.36 -5.93
N ILE A 66 5.41 -20.85 -4.81
CA ILE A 66 5.97 -19.72 -4.08
C ILE A 66 7.18 -20.18 -3.27
N ARG A 67 8.35 -19.70 -3.68
CA ARG A 67 9.62 -19.82 -2.93
C ARG A 67 9.74 -18.77 -1.83
N TRP A 68 10.26 -19.19 -0.67
CA TRP A 68 10.35 -18.41 0.56
C TRP A 68 11.80 -18.27 1.04
N PHE A 69 12.12 -17.11 1.59
CA PHE A 69 13.30 -16.94 2.45
C PHE A 69 12.83 -16.91 3.91
N HIS A 70 13.32 -17.84 4.72
CA HIS A 70 12.89 -18.02 6.11
C HIS A 70 13.84 -17.34 7.10
N ALA A 71 13.28 -16.76 8.16
CA ALA A 71 13.97 -16.15 9.29
C ALA A 71 15.00 -15.09 8.86
N ALA A 72 14.58 -14.10 8.08
CA ALA A 72 15.41 -12.96 7.66
C ALA A 72 15.63 -11.96 8.81
N ASN A 73 16.12 -12.44 9.96
CA ASN A 73 16.03 -11.74 11.24
C ASN A 73 17.24 -10.84 11.56
N SER A 74 18.25 -10.75 10.70
CA SER A 74 19.41 -9.86 10.88
C SER A 74 19.57 -8.93 9.69
N ARG A 75 20.38 -7.87 9.81
CA ARG A 75 20.65 -6.98 8.67
C ARG A 75 21.25 -7.75 7.49
N ALA A 76 22.19 -8.64 7.79
CA ALA A 76 22.83 -9.48 6.78
C ALA A 76 21.82 -10.38 6.06
N ARG A 77 20.91 -11.04 6.80
CA ARG A 77 19.89 -11.92 6.20
C ARG A 77 18.80 -11.15 5.46
N ALA A 78 18.43 -9.95 5.93
CA ALA A 78 17.53 -9.06 5.20
C ALA A 78 18.13 -8.67 3.84
N GLY A 79 19.40 -8.25 3.82
CA GLY A 79 20.10 -7.92 2.58
C GLY A 79 20.33 -9.12 1.65
N GLU A 80 20.49 -10.34 2.18
CA GLU A 80 20.50 -11.57 1.38
C GLU A 80 19.12 -11.85 0.77
N ALA A 81 18.07 -11.79 1.59
CA ALA A 81 16.70 -12.03 1.16
C ALA A 81 16.26 -11.03 0.08
N ALA A 82 16.58 -9.74 0.24
CA ALA A 82 16.28 -8.68 -0.71
C ALA A 82 16.87 -8.96 -2.11
N ARG A 83 18.12 -9.45 -2.16
CA ARG A 83 18.84 -9.76 -3.40
C ARG A 83 18.53 -11.14 -3.98
N SER A 84 17.97 -12.04 -3.18
CA SER A 84 17.62 -13.39 -3.62
C SER A 84 16.51 -13.38 -4.68
N ASP A 85 16.31 -14.51 -5.35
CA ASP A 85 15.29 -14.66 -6.38
C ASP A 85 13.93 -15.14 -5.82
N VAL A 86 13.79 -15.30 -4.50
CA VAL A 86 12.55 -15.73 -3.83
C VAL A 86 11.36 -14.80 -4.11
N HIS A 87 10.17 -15.25 -3.75
CA HIS A 87 8.94 -14.45 -3.90
C HIS A 87 8.52 -13.81 -2.58
N MET A 88 8.65 -14.55 -1.49
CA MET A 88 8.23 -14.13 -0.16
C MET A 88 9.43 -14.11 0.78
N ILE A 89 9.46 -13.13 1.67
CA ILE A 89 10.39 -13.05 2.78
C ILE A 89 9.61 -13.17 4.08
N GLU A 90 10.09 -14.03 4.94
CA GLU A 90 9.55 -14.27 6.26
C GLU A 90 10.57 -13.82 7.32
N ALA A 91 10.07 -13.14 8.34
CA ALA A 91 10.89 -12.72 9.46
C ALA A 91 10.06 -12.62 10.74
N ASP A 92 10.73 -12.87 11.86
CA ASP A 92 10.14 -12.93 13.19
C ASP A 92 10.26 -11.57 13.86
N VAL A 93 9.18 -11.08 14.46
CA VAL A 93 9.16 -9.78 15.16
C VAL A 93 8.98 -10.01 16.65
N LEU A 94 9.86 -9.42 17.45
CA LEU A 94 9.84 -9.52 18.90
C LEU A 94 10.08 -8.15 19.52
N LEU A 95 9.53 -7.88 20.71
CA LEU A 95 9.85 -6.66 21.47
C LEU A 95 11.13 -6.89 22.29
N ARG A 96 12.14 -6.05 22.05
CA ARG A 96 13.42 -6.06 22.78
C ARG A 96 13.20 -6.03 24.29
N GLY A 97 14.01 -6.76 25.05
CA GLY A 97 13.99 -6.71 26.51
C GLY A 97 12.84 -7.46 27.21
N GLY A 98 11.92 -8.11 26.49
CA GLY A 98 10.98 -9.05 27.10
C GLY A 98 9.71 -8.47 27.72
N LYS A 99 9.11 -9.19 28.69
CA LYS A 99 7.82 -8.83 29.30
C LYS A 99 7.95 -7.50 30.06
N GLY A 100 7.59 -6.42 29.37
CA GLY A 100 7.56 -5.05 29.86
C GLY A 100 6.98 -4.05 28.86
N GLY A 101 6.74 -4.47 27.60
CA GLY A 101 5.89 -3.77 26.64
C GLY A 101 6.48 -2.53 25.97
N ASN A 102 7.70 -2.12 26.35
CA ASN A 102 8.25 -0.81 25.96
C ASN A 102 9.59 -0.88 25.21
N GLY A 103 10.04 -2.08 24.80
CA GLY A 103 11.25 -2.21 23.99
C GLY A 103 10.97 -2.11 22.50
N ASP A 104 11.98 -1.71 21.72
CA ASP A 104 11.86 -1.57 20.27
C ASP A 104 11.44 -2.90 19.60
N PRO A 105 10.58 -2.87 18.56
CA PRO A 105 10.34 -4.03 17.74
C PRO A 105 11.61 -4.36 16.94
N ILE A 106 12.09 -5.58 17.12
CA ILE A 106 13.31 -6.10 16.53
C ILE A 106 13.02 -7.39 15.78
N MET A 107 13.88 -7.69 14.82
CA MET A 107 13.77 -8.91 14.04
C MET A 107 14.43 -10.07 14.81
N ALA A 108 13.65 -10.87 15.54
CA ALA A 108 14.18 -11.94 16.37
C ALA A 108 13.14 -13.05 16.61
N HIS A 109 13.63 -14.29 16.66
CA HIS A 109 12.86 -15.47 17.08
C HIS A 109 13.34 -15.89 18.48
N PRO A 110 12.49 -16.35 19.40
CA PRO A 110 12.98 -16.91 20.67
C PRO A 110 13.89 -18.15 20.46
N PRO A 111 14.94 -18.37 21.27
CA PRO A 111 15.22 -17.73 22.54
C PRO A 111 15.97 -16.40 22.44
N GLU A 112 16.32 -15.94 21.24
CA GLU A 112 17.00 -14.66 21.05
C GLU A 112 16.15 -13.51 21.61
N THR A 113 16.80 -12.63 22.36
CA THR A 113 16.16 -11.50 23.03
C THR A 113 16.48 -10.14 22.43
N ASP A 114 17.42 -10.13 21.49
CA ASP A 114 17.93 -8.96 20.82
C ASP A 114 18.30 -9.29 19.37
N SER A 115 18.48 -8.25 18.55
CA SER A 115 18.89 -8.34 17.15
C SER A 115 19.66 -7.10 16.74
N ASP A 116 20.54 -7.26 15.75
CA ASP A 116 21.21 -6.16 15.08
C ASP A 116 20.29 -5.39 14.12
N ASN A 117 19.03 -5.81 13.95
CA ASN A 117 18.09 -5.24 13.00
C ASN A 117 16.74 -4.94 13.67
N THR A 118 16.34 -3.67 13.67
CA THR A 118 15.00 -3.26 14.09
C THR A 118 13.97 -3.58 13.01
N LEU A 119 12.69 -3.67 13.37
CA LEU A 119 11.61 -3.81 12.37
C LEU A 119 11.60 -2.62 11.39
N GLN A 120 11.92 -1.41 11.86
CA GLN A 120 11.98 -0.23 10.99
C GLN A 120 13.09 -0.36 9.94
N GLU A 121 14.33 -0.63 10.34
CA GLU A 121 15.46 -0.83 9.42
C GLU A 121 15.17 -1.98 8.44
N TRP A 122 14.57 -3.06 8.92
CA TRP A 122 14.17 -4.19 8.09
C TRP A 122 13.12 -3.78 7.04
N LEU A 123 12.11 -3.00 7.42
CA LEU A 123 11.11 -2.52 6.47
C LEU A 123 11.73 -1.59 5.43
N GLU A 124 12.60 -0.66 5.82
CA GLU A 124 13.29 0.25 4.91
C GLU A 124 14.09 -0.51 3.82
N GLU A 125 14.72 -1.63 4.19
CA GLU A 125 15.43 -2.51 3.26
C GLU A 125 14.49 -3.27 2.30
N ILE A 126 13.35 -3.80 2.81
CA ILE A 126 12.53 -4.77 2.06
C ILE A 126 11.38 -4.12 1.27
N VAL A 127 10.79 -3.01 1.73
CA VAL A 127 9.57 -2.44 1.12
C VAL A 127 9.75 -1.96 -0.32
N ASN A 128 10.99 -1.63 -0.72
CA ASN A 128 11.30 -1.19 -2.08
C ASN A 128 11.60 -2.35 -3.04
N THR A 129 11.49 -3.60 -2.57
CA THR A 129 11.66 -4.80 -3.39
C THR A 129 10.35 -5.21 -4.05
N ASN A 130 10.40 -6.25 -4.88
CA ASN A 130 9.21 -6.90 -5.46
C ASN A 130 8.80 -8.18 -4.71
N LYS A 131 9.17 -8.27 -3.42
CA LYS A 131 8.90 -9.41 -2.56
C LYS A 131 7.61 -9.19 -1.79
N GLY A 132 6.86 -10.27 -1.54
CA GLY A 132 5.85 -10.25 -0.48
C GLY A 132 6.50 -10.48 0.88
N ILE A 133 5.83 -10.04 1.95
CA ILE A 133 6.34 -10.07 3.33
C ILE A 133 5.38 -10.87 4.21
N LYS A 134 5.92 -11.74 5.08
CA LYS A 134 5.21 -12.30 6.23
C LYS A 134 5.97 -11.93 7.50
N LEU A 135 5.36 -11.12 8.36
CA LEU A 135 5.88 -10.82 9.70
C LEU A 135 5.25 -11.78 10.72
N ASP A 136 6.07 -12.61 11.34
CA ASP A 136 5.65 -13.56 12.37
C ASP A 136 5.88 -12.96 13.77
N PHE A 137 4.82 -12.39 14.35
CA PHE A 137 4.90 -11.73 15.65
C PHE A 137 5.03 -12.76 16.79
N LYS A 138 6.17 -12.71 17.47
CA LYS A 138 6.50 -13.60 18.57
C LYS A 138 6.23 -12.97 19.92
N ARG A 139 6.12 -13.86 20.91
CA ARG A 139 6.15 -13.53 22.32
C ARG A 139 7.08 -14.50 23.03
N TYR A 140 7.69 -14.06 24.11
CA TYR A 140 8.38 -14.98 25.02
C TYR A 140 7.36 -15.93 25.65
N LEU A 141 7.55 -17.23 25.43
CA LEU A 141 6.94 -18.25 26.25
C LEU A 141 7.90 -18.53 27.41
N LYS A 142 7.50 -18.21 28.63
CA LYS A 142 8.16 -18.82 29.79
C LYS A 142 7.76 -20.29 29.78
N THR A 143 8.73 -21.18 29.67
CA THR A 143 8.54 -22.55 30.15
C THR A 143 8.35 -22.46 31.67
N ASN A 144 7.09 -22.39 32.11
CA ASN A 144 6.75 -22.72 33.49
C ASN A 144 6.93 -24.24 33.65
N ARG A 145 8.17 -24.70 33.84
CA ARG A 145 8.40 -26.07 34.33
C ARG A 145 8.28 -26.06 35.85
N PHE A 146 7.05 -25.90 36.34
CA PHE A 146 6.67 -25.90 37.76
C PHE A 146 6.40 -27.31 38.32
N TRP A 147 6.83 -28.38 37.63
CA TRP A 147 6.42 -29.75 37.96
C TRP A 147 7.50 -30.63 38.62
N TYR A 148 8.53 -30.06 39.26
CA TYR A 148 9.58 -30.87 39.94
C TYR A 148 9.97 -30.46 41.38
N ASP A 149 9.23 -29.55 42.04
CA ASP A 149 9.50 -29.19 43.45
C ASP A 149 8.35 -29.61 44.38
N LEU A 150 8.15 -30.91 44.56
CA LEU A 150 7.48 -31.42 45.77
C LEU A 150 8.52 -32.18 46.61
N PRO A 151 8.70 -31.82 47.90
CA PRO A 151 9.54 -32.61 48.78
C PRO A 151 8.91 -34.00 48.97
N SER A 152 9.77 -35.02 48.91
CA SER A 152 9.46 -36.42 49.23
C SER A 152 8.95 -36.61 50.65
#